data_AF-N6YUT1-F1
#
_entry.id   AF-N6YUT1-F1
#
_cell.length_a   1.000
_cell.length_b   1.000
_cell.length_c   1.000
_cell.angle_alpha   90.00
_cell.angle_beta   90.00
_cell.angle_gamma   90.00
#
_symmetry.space_group_name_H-M   'P 1'
#
loop_
_entity.id
_entity.type
_entity.pdbx_description
1 polymer ?
#
loop_
_entity_poly.entity_id
_entity_poly.type
_entity_poly.pdbx_seq_one_letter_code
_entity_poly.pdbx_strand_id
1 'polypeptide(L)'
;PRMLALALCAAQGALERRESRGAHAREDYPARNDRDWLRRTLACWPTGGAAPVLEYEPITVEHMELPPGFRGYGTRNIVEHPATALREAEIESIRARLEGAGGAPLQAALLDFRMRLPERYRGDNERLADIEEGAPR
;
A
#
# COMPACT_ATOMS: atom_id res chain seq x y z
N PRO A 1 5.68 -15.14 -28.97
CA PRO A 1 5.91 -13.66 -28.97
C PRO A 1 5.46 -12.94 -27.69
N ARG A 2 4.19 -13.06 -27.26
CA ARG A 2 3.66 -12.31 -26.11
C ARG A 2 4.22 -12.72 -24.74
N MET A 3 4.46 -14.01 -24.52
CA MET A 3 4.99 -14.51 -23.24
C MET A 3 6.41 -14.00 -22.96
N LEU A 4 7.26 -13.92 -23.99
CA LEU A 4 8.63 -13.41 -23.84
C LEU A 4 8.65 -11.92 -23.50
N ALA A 5 7.72 -11.13 -24.05
CA ALA A 5 7.58 -9.72 -23.68
C ALA A 5 7.23 -9.56 -22.19
N LEU A 6 6.28 -10.34 -21.68
CA LEU A 6 5.93 -10.34 -20.25
C LEU A 6 7.11 -10.80 -19.38
N ALA A 7 7.85 -11.83 -19.82
CA ALA A 7 9.03 -12.31 -19.13
C ALA A 7 10.12 -11.22 -19.04
N LEU A 8 10.31 -10.42 -20.10
CA LEU A 8 11.23 -9.28 -20.09
C LEU A 8 10.80 -8.20 -19.11
N CYS A 9 9.51 -7.85 -19.06
CA CYS A 9 9.00 -6.90 -18.05
C CYS A 9 9.29 -7.38 -16.62
N ALA A 10 9.07 -8.67 -16.34
CA ALA A 10 9.33 -9.26 -15.02
C ALA A 10 10.83 -9.27 -14.69
N ALA A 11 11.67 -9.76 -15.60
CA ALA A 11 13.10 -9.88 -15.40
C ALA A 11 13.78 -8.50 -15.25
N GLN A 12 13.46 -7.54 -16.13
CA GLN A 12 14.02 -6.19 -16.06
C GLN A 12 13.52 -5.44 -14.82
N GLY A 13 12.24 -5.59 -14.47
CA GLY A 13 11.69 -5.03 -13.24
C GLY A 13 12.38 -5.57 -11.98
N ALA A 14 12.65 -6.89 -11.94
CA ALA A 14 13.36 -7.52 -10.85
C ALA A 14 14.84 -7.11 -10.75
N LEU A 15 15.51 -6.94 -11.91
CA LEU A 15 16.89 -6.47 -11.99
C LEU A 15 17.05 -5.05 -11.45
N GLU A 16 16.19 -4.13 -11.89
CA GLU A 16 16.27 -2.71 -11.50
C GLU A 16 15.78 -2.47 -10.08
N ARG A 17 14.83 -3.26 -9.56
CA ARG A 17 14.30 -3.12 -8.20
C ARG A 17 15.30 -3.64 -7.16
N ARG A 18 16.20 -2.76 -6.74
CA ARG A 18 17.30 -2.99 -5.77
C ARG A 18 16.83 -2.88 -4.31
N GLU A 19 15.89 -3.74 -3.92
CA GLU A 19 15.43 -3.98 -2.55
C GLU A 19 14.85 -5.39 -2.45
N SER A 20 14.45 -5.80 -1.23
CA SER A 20 13.63 -6.98 -1.00
C SER A 20 12.27 -6.61 -0.41
N ARG A 21 11.18 -6.94 -1.11
CA ARG A 21 9.80 -6.57 -0.71
C ARG A 21 8.81 -7.67 -1.07
N GLY A 22 8.13 -8.20 -0.06
CA GLY A 22 7.14 -9.27 -0.24
C GLY A 22 7.80 -10.52 -0.83
N ALA A 23 7.33 -10.95 -2.00
CA ALA A 23 7.85 -12.11 -2.73
C ALA A 23 9.12 -11.81 -3.56
N HIS A 24 9.44 -10.53 -3.80
CA HIS A 24 10.68 -10.13 -4.48
C HIS A 24 11.81 -10.10 -3.46
N ALA A 25 12.72 -11.06 -3.52
CA ALA A 25 13.88 -11.16 -2.63
C ALA A 25 15.18 -11.06 -3.44
N ARG A 26 16.07 -10.18 -2.99
CA ARG A 26 17.37 -9.90 -3.61
C ARG A 26 18.46 -10.19 -2.59
N GLU A 27 19.29 -11.18 -2.88
CA GLU A 27 20.42 -11.56 -2.00
C GLU A 27 21.42 -10.40 -1.84
N ASP A 28 21.61 -9.61 -2.89
CA ASP A 28 22.46 -8.43 -2.94
C ASP A 28 21.80 -7.16 -2.36
N TYR A 29 20.47 -7.17 -2.17
CA TYR A 29 19.71 -6.08 -1.52
C TYR A 29 18.65 -6.66 -0.56
N PRO A 30 19.07 -7.25 0.58
CA PRO A 30 18.18 -8.05 1.42
C PRO A 30 17.17 -7.24 2.25
N ALA A 31 17.35 -5.92 2.35
CA ALA A 31 16.48 -5.04 3.12
C ALA A 31 15.26 -4.56 2.29
N ARG A 32 14.12 -4.38 2.95
CA ARG A 32 13.00 -3.59 2.42
C ARG A 32 13.40 -2.12 2.47
N ASN A 33 13.37 -1.41 1.35
CA ASN A 33 13.81 -0.03 1.32
C ASN A 33 12.64 0.91 1.07
N ASP A 34 11.99 1.36 2.13
CA ASP A 34 10.85 2.27 2.02
C ASP A 34 11.28 3.68 1.65
N ARG A 35 12.50 4.11 2.00
CA ARG A 35 13.03 5.43 1.59
C ARG A 35 13.05 5.59 0.07
N ASP A 36 13.61 4.62 -0.66
CA ASP A 36 13.86 4.78 -2.09
C ASP A 36 12.89 3.96 -2.97
N TRP A 37 12.30 2.89 -2.43
CA TRP A 37 11.53 1.91 -3.20
C TRP A 37 10.07 1.76 -2.75
N LEU A 38 9.54 2.69 -1.96
CA LEU A 38 8.10 2.83 -1.72
C LEU A 38 7.39 3.39 -2.97
N ARG A 39 7.45 2.61 -4.06
CA ARG A 39 6.98 2.93 -5.40
C ARG A 39 6.60 1.67 -6.16
N ARG A 40 5.69 1.82 -7.12
CA ARG A 40 5.24 0.77 -8.04
C ARG A 40 6.01 0.86 -9.35
N THR A 41 6.54 -0.28 -9.82
CA THR A 41 7.15 -0.36 -11.15
C THR A 41 6.04 -0.40 -12.21
N LEU A 42 6.09 0.48 -13.20
CA LEU A 42 5.23 0.52 -14.36
C LEU A 42 6.06 0.09 -15.58
N ALA A 43 5.72 -1.03 -16.21
CA ALA A 43 6.37 -1.47 -17.43
C ALA A 43 5.50 -1.10 -18.63
N CYS A 44 6.01 -0.20 -19.48
CA CYS A 44 5.35 0.26 -20.69
C CYS A 44 6.14 -0.23 -21.91
N TRP A 45 5.46 -0.59 -23.00
CA TRP A 45 6.12 -1.00 -24.23
C TRP A 45 5.82 0.02 -25.35
N PRO A 46 6.75 0.94 -25.64
CA PRO A 46 6.57 1.91 -26.71
C PRO A 46 6.41 1.22 -28.07
N THR A 47 5.62 1.82 -28.97
CA THR A 47 5.43 1.31 -30.32
C THR A 47 6.79 1.20 -31.05
N GLY A 48 7.10 0.00 -31.56
CA GLY A 48 8.39 -0.27 -32.22
C GLY A 48 9.58 -0.49 -31.28
N GLY A 49 9.37 -0.45 -29.95
CA GLY A 49 10.42 -0.71 -28.97
C GLY A 49 10.84 -2.18 -28.94
N ALA A 50 12.14 -2.42 -28.71
CA ALA A 50 12.69 -3.77 -28.57
C ALA A 50 12.60 -4.34 -27.14
N ALA A 51 12.35 -3.49 -26.14
CA ALA A 51 12.32 -3.82 -24.71
C ALA A 51 11.31 -2.89 -23.98
N PRO A 52 10.85 -3.27 -22.77
CA PRO A 52 9.98 -2.40 -21.99
C PRO A 52 10.76 -1.22 -21.40
N VAL A 53 10.09 -0.08 -21.29
CA VAL A 53 10.53 1.08 -20.52
C VAL A 53 9.91 0.98 -19.14
N LEU A 54 10.74 1.13 -18.10
CA LEU A 54 10.29 1.12 -16.72
C LEU A 54 10.13 2.55 -16.23
N GLU A 55 8.95 2.84 -15.70
CA GLU A 55 8.65 4.04 -14.93
C GLU A 55 8.30 3.64 -13.50
N TYR A 56 8.29 4.62 -12.60
CA TYR A 56 7.97 4.37 -11.20
C TYR A 56 6.97 5.38 -10.68
N GLU A 57 5.88 4.87 -10.10
CA GLU A 57 4.88 5.68 -9.42
C GLU A 57 5.14 5.63 -7.90
N PRO A 58 5.51 6.75 -7.26
CA PRO A 58 5.71 6.79 -5.81
C PRO A 58 4.39 6.55 -5.08
N ILE A 59 4.45 5.86 -3.94
CA ILE A 59 3.29 5.70 -3.06
C ILE A 59 3.44 6.70 -1.91
N THR A 60 2.53 7.67 -1.85
CA THR A 60 2.53 8.76 -0.86
C THR A 60 2.17 8.26 0.52
N VAL A 61 3.04 8.51 1.51
CA VAL A 61 2.84 8.06 2.90
C VAL A 61 1.77 8.88 3.61
N GLU A 62 1.61 10.16 3.25
CA GLU A 62 0.71 11.11 3.95
C GLU A 62 -0.76 10.68 3.92
N HIS A 63 -1.15 9.81 2.97
CA HIS A 63 -2.52 9.33 2.82
C HIS A 63 -2.71 7.87 3.21
N MET A 64 -1.70 7.24 3.82
CA MET A 64 -1.83 5.86 4.26
C MET A 64 -2.64 5.79 5.56
N GLU A 65 -3.69 4.97 5.60
CA GLU A 65 -4.38 4.62 6.84
C GLU A 65 -3.45 3.88 7.82
N LEU A 66 -2.54 3.08 7.26
CA LEU A 66 -1.52 2.34 7.98
C LEU A 66 -0.16 2.56 7.28
N PRO A 67 0.73 3.40 7.83
CA PRO A 67 2.02 3.70 7.22
C PRO A 67 2.97 2.49 7.28
N PRO A 68 4.08 2.49 6.50
CA PRO A 68 4.98 1.36 6.43
C PRO A 68 5.57 1.01 7.80
N GLY A 69 5.43 -0.26 8.21
CA GLY A 69 5.95 -0.73 9.49
C GLY A 69 6.41 -2.18 9.43
N PHE A 70 6.61 -2.81 10.58
CA PHE A 70 6.98 -4.23 10.63
C PHE A 70 5.81 -5.12 10.15
N ARG A 71 6.10 -6.06 9.26
CA ARG A 71 5.08 -6.94 8.65
C ARG A 71 4.56 -8.06 9.56
N GLY A 72 5.04 -8.16 10.80
CA GLY A 72 4.67 -9.20 11.77
C GLY A 72 5.51 -10.48 11.72
N TYR A 73 6.21 -10.77 10.61
CA TYR A 73 7.01 -11.99 10.45
C TYR A 73 8.38 -11.75 9.78
N GLY A 74 9.30 -12.67 10.03
CA GLY A 74 10.68 -12.61 9.57
C GLY A 74 11.50 -11.51 10.26
N THR A 75 12.70 -11.25 9.75
CA THR A 75 13.60 -10.24 10.34
C THR A 75 13.10 -8.83 10.04
N ARG A 76 13.19 -7.94 11.04
CA ARG A 76 12.96 -6.50 10.87
C ARG A 76 14.16 -5.86 10.14
N ASN A 77 14.22 -6.08 8.83
CA ASN A 77 15.26 -5.55 7.93
C ASN A 77 14.67 -4.50 6.98
N ILE A 78 14.50 -3.27 7.49
CA ILE A 78 13.76 -2.19 6.83
C ILE A 78 14.62 -0.92 6.85
N VAL A 79 14.77 -0.27 5.70
CA VAL A 79 15.23 1.12 5.58
C VAL A 79 13.98 2.00 5.58
N GLU A 80 13.72 2.66 6.70
CA GLU A 80 12.49 3.41 6.95
C GLU A 80 12.36 4.65 6.04
N HIS A 81 11.12 4.99 5.66
CA HIS A 81 10.83 6.22 4.91
C HIS A 81 10.71 7.42 5.87
N PRO A 82 11.28 8.60 5.56
CA PRO A 82 11.29 9.74 6.48
C PRO A 82 9.89 10.23 6.89
N ALA A 83 8.91 10.13 6.00
CA ALA A 83 7.53 10.53 6.29
C ALA A 83 6.75 9.52 7.16
N THR A 84 7.25 8.30 7.38
CA THR A 84 6.55 7.26 8.16
C THR A 84 6.26 7.75 9.58
N ALA A 85 7.29 8.22 10.29
CA ALA A 85 7.14 8.68 11.67
C ALA A 85 6.19 9.89 11.80
N LEU A 86 6.19 10.79 10.80
CA LEU A 86 5.28 11.93 10.77
C LEU A 86 3.84 11.48 10.62
N ARG A 87 3.59 10.52 9.72
CA ARG A 87 2.26 9.96 9.51
C ARG A 87 1.78 9.17 10.72
N GLU A 88 2.65 8.40 11.38
CA GLU A 88 2.30 7.69 12.62
C GLU A 88 1.84 8.66 13.72
N ALA A 89 2.56 9.77 13.91
CA ALA A 89 2.18 10.79 14.88
C ALA A 89 0.83 11.47 14.54
N GLU A 90 0.59 11.75 13.26
CA GLU A 90 -0.69 12.29 12.79
C GLU A 90 -1.85 11.32 13.06
N ILE A 91 -1.66 10.04 12.74
CA ILE A 91 -2.66 8.99 12.98
C ILE A 91 -2.98 8.89 14.46
N GLU A 92 -1.97 8.93 15.34
CA GLU A 92 -2.19 8.89 16.78
C GLU A 92 -3.03 10.09 17.26
N SER A 93 -2.74 11.29 16.75
CA SER A 93 -3.56 12.48 17.04
C SER A 93 -5.00 12.34 16.56
N ILE A 94 -5.23 11.76 15.38
CA ILE A 94 -6.57 11.50 14.84
C ILE A 94 -7.31 10.48 15.71
N ARG A 95 -6.64 9.40 16.13
CA ARG A 95 -7.20 8.36 17.01
C ARG A 95 -7.62 8.95 18.35
N ALA A 96 -6.76 9.74 18.98
CA ALA A 96 -7.06 10.40 20.25
C ALA A 96 -8.25 11.37 20.13
N ARG A 97 -8.34 12.12 19.03
CA ARG A 97 -9.46 13.06 18.78
C ARG A 97 -10.80 12.36 18.54
N LEU A 98 -10.78 11.15 17.99
CA LEU A 98 -11.97 10.37 17.61
C LEU A 98 -12.20 9.17 18.53
N GLU A 99 -11.63 9.19 19.74
CA GLU A 99 -11.82 8.15 20.73
C GLU A 99 -13.33 7.98 21.02
N GLY A 100 -13.82 6.74 20.94
CA GLY A 100 -15.25 6.42 21.12
C GLY A 100 -16.17 6.73 19.93
N ALA A 101 -15.69 7.37 18.85
CA ALA A 101 -16.52 7.68 17.67
C ALA A 101 -16.85 6.46 16.78
N GLY A 102 -16.26 5.29 17.07
CA GLY A 102 -16.42 4.07 16.28
C GLY A 102 -15.50 4.00 15.05
N GLY A 103 -15.54 2.87 14.34
CA GLY A 103 -14.61 2.57 13.25
C GLY A 103 -14.80 3.43 12.01
N ALA A 104 -16.04 3.69 11.59
CA ALA A 104 -16.32 4.41 10.35
C ALA A 104 -15.88 5.88 10.35
N PRO A 105 -16.14 6.68 11.42
CA PRO A 105 -15.62 8.05 11.47
C PRO A 105 -14.09 8.12 11.52
N LEU A 106 -13.45 7.18 12.23
CA LEU A 106 -11.99 7.07 12.26
C LEU A 106 -11.44 6.75 10.87
N GLN A 107 -12.01 5.77 10.18
CA GLN A 107 -11.63 5.37 8.82
C GLN A 107 -11.73 6.57 7.86
N ALA A 108 -12.85 7.28 7.86
CA ALA A 108 -13.05 8.46 7.01
C ALA A 108 -12.06 9.59 7.30
N ALA A 109 -11.66 9.77 8.57
CA ALA A 109 -10.67 10.78 8.95
C ALA A 109 -9.24 10.39 8.56
N LEU A 110 -8.91 9.09 8.54
CA LEU A 110 -7.59 8.59 8.16
C LEU A 110 -7.41 8.51 6.64
N LEU A 111 -8.40 7.97 5.94
CA LEU A 111 -8.38 7.75 4.49
C LEU A 111 -9.81 7.70 3.93
N ASP A 112 -10.34 8.82 3.47
CA ASP A 112 -11.66 8.81 2.82
C ASP A 112 -11.60 8.16 1.42
N PHE A 113 -12.06 6.92 1.34
CA PHE A 113 -12.26 6.20 0.08
C PHE A 113 -13.73 5.95 -0.23
N ARG A 114 -14.66 6.24 0.68
CA ARG A 114 -16.06 5.79 0.55
C ARG A 114 -16.74 6.39 -0.67
N MET A 115 -16.44 7.66 -0.97
CA MET A 115 -16.95 8.34 -2.17
C MET A 115 -16.28 7.88 -3.47
N ARG A 116 -15.13 7.19 -3.40
CA ARG A 116 -14.46 6.56 -4.54
C ARG A 116 -15.11 5.22 -4.92
N LEU A 117 -15.91 4.63 -4.03
CA LEU A 117 -16.67 3.44 -4.35
C LEU A 117 -17.86 3.78 -5.26
N PRO A 118 -18.23 2.90 -6.20
CA PRO A 118 -19.51 2.97 -6.89
C PRO A 118 -20.67 3.01 -5.89
N GLU A 119 -21.70 3.79 -6.19
CA GLU A 119 -22.82 4.07 -5.26
C GLU A 119 -23.43 2.80 -4.66
N ARG A 120 -23.65 1.77 -5.48
CA ARG A 120 -24.21 0.47 -5.06
C ARG A 120 -23.40 -0.28 -4.00
N TYR A 121 -22.14 0.08 -3.76
CA TYR A 121 -21.24 -0.55 -2.79
C TYR A 121 -20.90 0.35 -1.60
N ARG A 122 -21.60 1.48 -1.44
CA ARG A 122 -21.40 2.40 -0.31
C ARG A 122 -22.23 2.04 0.92
N GLY A 123 -23.02 0.97 0.89
CA GLY A 123 -23.74 0.46 2.06
C GLY A 123 -22.80 -0.24 3.04
N ASP A 124 -23.17 -0.26 4.32
CA ASP A 124 -22.43 -1.01 5.32
C ASP A 124 -22.71 -2.52 5.21
N ASN A 125 -21.74 -3.32 5.64
CA ASN A 125 -21.88 -4.78 5.66
C ASN A 125 -22.59 -5.17 6.95
N GLU A 126 -23.79 -5.73 6.83
CA GLU A 126 -24.53 -6.31 7.96
C GLU A 126 -23.74 -7.48 8.58
N ARG A 127 -23.70 -7.55 9.90
CA ARG A 127 -23.07 -8.65 10.64
C ARG A 127 -24.08 -9.27 11.59
N LEU A 128 -23.94 -10.58 11.82
CA LEU A 128 -24.83 -11.32 12.71
C LEU A 128 -24.89 -10.72 14.13
N ALA A 129 -23.76 -10.29 14.66
CA ALA A 129 -23.68 -9.66 15.99
C ALA A 129 -24.54 -8.38 16.10
N ASP A 130 -24.61 -7.57 15.02
CA ASP A 130 -25.37 -6.32 15.02
C ASP A 130 -26.89 -6.58 15.08
N ILE A 131 -27.33 -7.70 14.48
CA ILE A 131 -28.72 -8.16 14.48
C ILE A 131 -29.12 -8.69 15.86
N GLU A 132 -28.24 -9.48 16.49
CA GLU A 132 -28.50 -10.12 17.79
C GLU A 132 -28.52 -9.11 18.94
N GLU A 133 -27.72 -8.05 18.87
CA GLU A 133 -27.67 -6.99 19.88
C GLU A 133 -28.78 -5.92 19.70
N GLY A 134 -29.59 -6.00 18.64
CA GLY A 134 -30.66 -5.03 18.38
C GLY A 134 -30.16 -3.61 18.12
N ALA A 135 -28.92 -3.47 17.66
CA ALA A 135 -28.30 -2.16 17.42
C ALA A 135 -29.05 -1.41 16.30
N PRO A 136 -29.53 -0.18 16.54
CA PRO A 136 -30.16 0.61 15.49
C PRO A 136 -29.12 1.03 14.44
N ARG A 137 -29.58 1.13 13.18
CA ARG A 137 -28.79 1.58 12.02
C ARG A 137 -28.25 2.99 12.18
#